data_AF-A0A5J5IEQ0-F1
#
_entry.id   AF-A0A5J5IEQ0-F1
#
_cell.length_a   1.000
_cell.length_b   1.000
_cell.length_c   1.000
_cell.angle_alpha   90.00
_cell.angle_beta   90.00
_cell.angle_gamma   90.00
#
_symmetry.space_group_name_H-M   'P 1'
#
loop_
_entity.id
_entity.type
_entity.pdbx_description
1 polymer ?
#
loop_
_entity_poly.entity_id
_entity_poly.type
_entity_poly.pdbx_seq_one_letter_code
_entity_poly.pdbx_strand_id
1 'polypeptide(L)'
;MTVFKLIIFLTTLSLFSCKTNNKNIIAKWENGKPKIERVYSDTPNCFIEKNFYENGQLASETKFIDSTKNGESVAYYKDGKLLGKCIYKNGKINGEVTEFHKTGSLMFKGNQIDGNLVGTATHYYDNGKPETELYYKDNKVFLVNYWDSSGMQQIINGDGIKKFQDYLNKNKNGNDTTINVFVVGIYKDSLHNGLWKYYNVTDNKLILERDFKDDKIISEIWK
;
A
#
# COMPACT_ATOMS: atom_id res chain seq x y z
N MET A 1 -60.73 30.11 -48.33
CA MET A 1 -59.83 31.23 -47.98
C MET A 1 -58.97 30.76 -46.82
N THR A 2 -57.77 30.25 -47.13
CA THR A 2 -56.47 30.92 -46.94
C THR A 2 -55.97 30.75 -45.50
N VAL A 3 -54.75 30.30 -45.17
CA VAL A 3 -53.55 29.84 -45.88
C VAL A 3 -52.74 29.00 -44.85
N PHE A 4 -52.09 27.94 -45.33
CA PHE A 4 -51.01 27.21 -44.67
C PHE A 4 -49.86 28.16 -44.27
N LYS A 5 -49.48 28.22 -42.98
CA LYS A 5 -48.19 28.83 -42.60
C LYS A 5 -47.16 27.75 -42.28
N LEU A 6 -46.36 27.47 -43.29
CA LEU A 6 -45.05 26.85 -43.22
C LEU A 6 -44.09 27.81 -42.51
N ILE A 7 -43.51 27.41 -41.38
CA ILE A 7 -42.34 28.09 -40.80
C ILE A 7 -41.23 27.06 -40.68
N ILE A 8 -40.29 27.16 -41.61
CA ILE A 8 -38.96 26.54 -41.55
C ILE A 8 -38.11 27.50 -40.73
N PHE A 9 -37.50 27.03 -39.63
CA PHE A 9 -36.37 27.71 -39.02
C PHE A 9 -35.16 26.79 -38.97
N LEU A 10 -34.08 27.36 -39.48
CA LEU A 10 -32.77 26.82 -39.80
C LEU A 10 -31.96 26.53 -38.53
N THR A 11 -31.37 25.35 -38.48
CA THR A 11 -30.07 24.98 -37.89
C THR A 11 -29.50 25.86 -36.76
N THR A 12 -29.29 25.25 -35.59
CA THR A 12 -27.92 25.10 -35.05
C THR A 12 -27.73 23.68 -34.54
N LEU A 13 -26.98 22.91 -35.31
CA LEU A 13 -26.37 21.65 -34.95
C LEU A 13 -25.34 21.92 -33.84
N SER A 14 -25.70 21.85 -32.57
CA SER A 14 -24.71 21.80 -31.50
C SER A 14 -24.28 20.35 -31.29
N LEU A 15 -23.52 19.82 -32.25
CA LEU A 15 -22.63 18.69 -32.02
C LEU A 15 -21.49 19.17 -31.11
N PHE A 16 -21.71 19.20 -29.80
CA PHE A 16 -20.62 19.03 -28.85
C PHE A 16 -20.51 17.55 -28.49
N SER A 17 -20.23 16.74 -29.50
CA SER A 17 -19.65 15.42 -29.27
C SER A 17 -18.28 15.40 -29.92
N CYS A 18 -17.31 16.01 -29.24
CA CYS A 18 -15.92 15.69 -29.50
C CYS A 18 -15.12 15.76 -28.21
N LYS A 19 -15.36 14.80 -27.30
CA LYS A 19 -14.25 14.26 -26.51
C LYS A 19 -13.71 13.06 -27.27
N THR A 20 -13.07 13.32 -28.41
CA THR A 20 -12.09 12.37 -28.92
C THR A 20 -10.93 12.38 -27.94
N ASN A 21 -11.06 11.61 -26.88
CA ASN A 21 -9.92 11.16 -26.12
C ASN A 21 -9.04 10.42 -27.12
N ASN A 22 -8.01 11.08 -27.65
CA ASN A 22 -7.09 10.51 -28.61
C ASN A 22 -6.33 9.40 -27.90
N LYS A 23 -6.80 8.17 -28.05
CA LYS A 23 -6.17 6.99 -27.48
C LYS A 23 -5.03 6.56 -28.38
N ASN A 24 -3.90 6.18 -27.79
CA ASN A 24 -2.77 5.61 -28.50
C ASN A 24 -2.32 4.31 -27.81
N ILE A 25 -2.32 3.20 -28.55
CA ILE A 25 -1.85 1.91 -28.06
C ILE A 25 -0.33 1.90 -28.20
N ILE A 26 0.38 1.92 -27.08
CA ILE A 26 1.85 1.98 -27.03
C ILE A 26 2.45 0.58 -27.13
N ALA A 27 1.78 -0.42 -26.56
CA ALA A 27 2.23 -1.81 -26.59
C ALA A 27 1.04 -2.77 -26.55
N LYS A 28 1.23 -3.97 -27.09
CA LYS A 28 0.27 -5.08 -27.06
C LYS A 28 0.92 -6.33 -26.45
N TRP A 29 0.10 -7.19 -25.88
CA TRP A 29 0.46 -8.57 -25.56
C TRP A 29 0.50 -9.43 -26.83
N GLU A 30 1.06 -10.63 -26.75
CA GLU A 30 1.13 -11.58 -27.88
C GLU A 30 -0.25 -11.93 -28.42
N ASN A 31 -1.25 -12.01 -27.55
CA ASN A 31 -2.66 -12.22 -27.91
C ASN A 31 -3.33 -11.01 -28.60
N GLY A 32 -2.58 -9.94 -28.87
CA GLY A 32 -3.05 -8.73 -29.56
C GLY A 32 -3.81 -7.73 -28.68
N LYS A 33 -4.13 -8.07 -27.42
CA LYS A 33 -4.78 -7.14 -26.48
C LYS A 33 -3.82 -6.01 -26.08
N PRO A 34 -4.32 -4.81 -25.76
CA PRO A 34 -3.47 -3.72 -25.26
C PRO A 34 -2.71 -4.14 -24.01
N LYS A 35 -1.43 -3.80 -23.96
CA LYS A 35 -0.58 -3.89 -22.77
C LYS A 35 -0.43 -2.51 -22.12
N ILE A 36 -0.26 -1.49 -22.96
CA ILE A 36 -0.13 -0.09 -22.55
C ILE A 36 -0.95 0.79 -23.51
N GLU A 37 -1.82 1.63 -22.96
CA GLU A 37 -2.61 2.65 -23.68
C GLU A 37 -2.32 4.03 -23.07
N ARG A 38 -2.16 5.05 -23.90
CA ARG A 38 -2.15 6.46 -23.45
C ARG A 38 -3.41 7.16 -23.92
N VAL A 39 -4.02 7.89 -23.00
CA VAL A 39 -5.20 8.72 -23.23
C VAL A 39 -4.80 10.17 -23.02
N TYR A 40 -4.64 10.93 -24.09
CA TYR A 40 -4.24 12.33 -24.02
C TYR A 40 -5.42 13.22 -23.60
N SER A 41 -5.14 14.19 -22.73
CA SER A 41 -6.11 15.22 -22.33
C SER A 41 -6.01 16.45 -23.22
N ASP A 42 -6.98 17.37 -23.10
CA ASP A 42 -6.93 18.67 -23.80
C ASP A 42 -5.80 19.58 -23.28
N THR A 43 -5.27 19.30 -22.09
CA THR A 43 -4.10 20.00 -21.56
C THR A 43 -2.83 19.48 -22.25
N PRO A 44 -1.97 20.36 -22.82
CA PRO A 44 -0.72 19.95 -23.45
C PRO A 44 0.13 19.08 -22.53
N ASN A 45 0.78 18.07 -23.11
CA ASN A 45 1.67 17.13 -22.42
C ASN A 45 1.06 16.36 -21.23
N CYS A 46 -0.26 16.41 -21.06
CA CYS A 46 -0.97 15.69 -20.02
C CYS A 46 -1.70 14.48 -20.61
N PHE A 47 -1.42 13.30 -20.07
CA PHE A 47 -2.07 12.05 -20.47
C PHE A 47 -2.22 11.10 -19.28
N ILE A 48 -3.18 10.20 -19.39
CA ILE A 48 -3.29 9.03 -18.52
C ILE A 48 -2.66 7.84 -19.24
N GLU A 49 -1.68 7.21 -18.62
CA GLU A 49 -1.19 5.90 -19.07
C GLU A 49 -1.95 4.80 -18.35
N LYS A 50 -2.54 3.88 -19.12
CA LYS A 50 -3.24 2.70 -18.65
C LYS A 50 -2.43 1.46 -18.98
N ASN A 51 -2.13 0.66 -17.96
CA ASN A 51 -1.47 -0.63 -18.12
C ASN A 51 -2.50 -1.74 -17.92
N PHE A 52 -2.40 -2.81 -18.69
CA PHE A 52 -3.35 -3.91 -18.66
C PHE A 52 -2.66 -5.24 -18.43
N TYR A 53 -3.30 -6.11 -17.67
CA TYR A 53 -2.95 -7.52 -17.60
C TYR A 53 -3.23 -8.22 -18.94
N GLU A 54 -2.58 -9.36 -19.17
CA GLU A 54 -2.75 -10.15 -20.39
C GLU A 54 -4.19 -10.62 -20.64
N ASN A 55 -4.98 -10.80 -19.57
CA ASN A 55 -6.41 -11.11 -19.68
C ASN A 55 -7.25 -9.94 -20.22
N GLY A 56 -6.67 -8.73 -20.32
CA GLY A 56 -7.30 -7.50 -20.77
C GLY A 56 -7.87 -6.64 -19.64
N GLN A 57 -7.77 -7.06 -18.38
CA GLN A 57 -8.19 -6.24 -17.25
C GLN A 57 -7.18 -5.12 -16.96
N LEU A 58 -7.68 -3.98 -16.50
CA LEU A 58 -6.85 -2.84 -16.11
C LEU A 58 -5.97 -3.24 -14.92
N ALA A 59 -4.66 -3.01 -15.05
CA ALA A 59 -3.68 -3.24 -14.00
C ALA A 59 -3.34 -1.94 -13.26
N SER A 60 -3.26 -0.82 -13.99
CA SER A 60 -3.09 0.50 -13.39
C SER A 60 -3.47 1.62 -14.34
N GLU A 61 -3.77 2.78 -13.77
CA GLU A 61 -3.85 4.05 -14.46
C GLU A 61 -3.03 5.11 -13.71
N THR A 62 -2.28 5.93 -14.44
CA THR A 62 -1.40 6.94 -13.84
C THR A 62 -1.39 8.20 -14.68
N LYS A 63 -1.54 9.36 -14.02
CA LYS A 63 -1.45 10.66 -14.66
C LYS A 63 0.00 11.09 -14.88
N PHE A 64 0.28 11.57 -16.08
CA PHE A 64 1.55 12.17 -16.47
C PHE A 64 1.35 13.62 -16.91
N ILE A 65 2.31 14.47 -16.55
CA ILE A 65 2.46 15.85 -17.03
C ILE A 65 3.93 16.00 -17.45
N ASP A 66 4.18 16.46 -18.66
CA ASP A 66 5.54 16.59 -19.22
C ASP A 66 6.35 15.30 -19.10
N SER A 67 5.70 14.17 -19.43
CA SER A 67 6.27 12.81 -19.35
C SER A 67 6.70 12.37 -17.94
N THR A 68 6.32 13.11 -16.90
CA THR A 68 6.62 12.80 -15.51
C THR A 68 5.33 12.44 -14.77
N LYS A 69 5.35 11.40 -13.91
CA LYS A 69 4.18 11.05 -13.09
C LYS A 69 3.78 12.24 -12.21
N ASN A 70 2.56 12.70 -12.34
CA ASN A 70 2.06 13.88 -11.64
C ASN A 70 0.53 13.85 -11.53
N GLY A 71 0.04 13.65 -10.32
CA GLY A 71 -1.36 13.41 -10.00
C GLY A 71 -1.63 11.98 -9.53
N GLU A 72 -2.90 11.59 -9.60
CA GLU A 72 -3.36 10.31 -9.08
C GLU A 72 -2.80 9.11 -9.88
N SER A 73 -2.51 8.04 -9.17
CA SER A 73 -2.18 6.73 -9.70
C SER A 73 -2.99 5.69 -8.94
N VAL A 74 -3.64 4.80 -9.69
CA VAL A 74 -4.49 3.74 -9.16
C VAL A 74 -4.02 2.41 -9.75
N ALA A 75 -3.92 1.38 -8.92
CA ALA A 75 -3.54 0.03 -9.31
C ALA A 75 -4.63 -0.97 -8.89
N TYR A 76 -4.75 -2.04 -9.65
CA TYR A 76 -5.77 -3.07 -9.48
C TYR A 76 -5.14 -4.46 -9.49
N TYR A 77 -5.77 -5.41 -8.82
CA TYR A 77 -5.47 -6.83 -8.92
C TYR A 77 -5.96 -7.41 -10.25
N LYS A 78 -5.46 -8.60 -10.61
CA LYS A 78 -5.84 -9.33 -11.84
C LYS A 78 -7.30 -9.81 -11.88
N ASP A 79 -8.07 -9.60 -10.82
CA ASP A 79 -9.53 -9.81 -10.78
C ASP A 79 -10.33 -8.50 -10.86
N GLY A 80 -9.64 -7.35 -11.00
CA GLY A 80 -10.22 -6.02 -11.12
C GLY A 80 -10.46 -5.30 -9.80
N LYS A 81 -10.18 -5.94 -8.65
CA LYS A 81 -10.30 -5.27 -7.35
C LYS A 81 -9.20 -4.21 -7.17
N LEU A 82 -9.51 -3.15 -6.43
CA LEU A 82 -8.55 -2.11 -6.10
C LEU A 82 -7.39 -2.71 -5.29
N LEU A 83 -6.16 -2.48 -5.75
CA LEU A 83 -4.94 -2.88 -5.06
C LEU A 83 -4.41 -1.70 -4.23
N GLY A 84 -4.40 -0.51 -4.83
CA GLY A 84 -3.97 0.68 -4.11
C GLY A 84 -4.07 1.94 -4.95
N LYS A 85 -3.87 3.07 -4.28
CA LYS A 85 -3.82 4.39 -4.89
C LYS A 85 -2.84 5.29 -4.18
N CYS A 86 -2.25 6.22 -4.93
CA CYS A 86 -1.33 7.21 -4.40
C CYS A 86 -1.34 8.48 -5.26
N ILE A 87 -0.73 9.55 -4.74
CA ILE A 87 -0.55 10.81 -5.46
C ILE A 87 0.91 10.97 -5.80
N TYR A 88 1.23 11.17 -7.08
CA TYR A 88 2.55 11.56 -7.54
C TYR A 88 2.69 13.08 -7.66
N LYS A 89 3.87 13.60 -7.34
CA LYS A 89 4.33 14.95 -7.67
C LYS A 89 5.76 14.84 -8.19
N ASN A 90 5.99 15.30 -9.42
CA ASN A 90 7.31 15.29 -10.06
C ASN A 90 8.02 13.92 -9.99
N GLY A 91 7.28 12.84 -10.27
CA GLY A 91 7.82 11.49 -10.35
C GLY A 91 7.91 10.75 -9.01
N LYS A 92 7.69 11.42 -7.87
CA LYS A 92 7.71 10.81 -6.53
C LYS A 92 6.32 10.79 -5.92
N ILE A 93 6.03 9.81 -5.07
CA ILE A 93 4.79 9.81 -4.30
C ILE A 93 4.87 10.95 -3.27
N ASN A 94 3.84 11.78 -3.24
CA ASN A 94 3.77 12.94 -2.38
C ASN A 94 2.31 13.24 -2.00
N GLY A 95 1.85 12.62 -0.91
CA GLY A 95 0.47 12.65 -0.44
C GLY A 95 0.04 11.32 0.15
N GLU A 96 -1.27 11.12 0.21
CA GLU A 96 -1.88 9.91 0.79
C GLU A 96 -1.58 8.68 -0.08
N VAL A 97 -1.26 7.58 0.60
CA VAL A 97 -1.12 6.24 0.03
C VAL A 97 -2.13 5.35 0.72
N THR A 98 -2.88 4.59 -0.07
CA THR A 98 -3.85 3.61 0.43
C THR A 98 -3.67 2.31 -0.34
N GLU A 99 -3.58 1.20 0.37
CA GLU A 99 -3.49 -0.13 -0.22
C GLU A 99 -4.54 -1.05 0.40
N PHE A 100 -4.97 -2.03 -0.36
CA PHE A 100 -6.07 -2.92 -0.01
C PHE A 100 -5.62 -4.37 -0.17
N HIS A 101 -6.16 -5.24 0.68
CA HIS A 101 -6.03 -6.68 0.53
C HIS A 101 -6.80 -7.16 -0.70
N LYS A 102 -6.47 -8.35 -1.20
CA LYS A 102 -7.21 -8.98 -2.31
C LYS A 102 -8.68 -9.27 -1.95
N THR A 103 -9.01 -9.35 -0.66
CA THR A 103 -10.39 -9.40 -0.19
C THR A 103 -11.16 -8.12 -0.52
N GLY A 104 -10.48 -6.98 -0.57
CA GLY A 104 -11.00 -5.63 -0.74
C GLY A 104 -10.99 -4.81 0.55
N SER A 105 -10.59 -5.38 1.68
CA SER A 105 -10.43 -4.64 2.93
C SER A 105 -9.19 -3.74 2.88
N LEU A 106 -9.23 -2.63 3.62
CA LEU A 106 -8.08 -1.74 3.78
C LEU A 106 -6.92 -2.56 4.37
N MET A 107 -5.73 -2.45 3.77
CA MET A 107 -4.50 -3.10 4.23
C MET A 107 -3.57 -2.08 4.86
N PHE A 108 -3.44 -0.92 4.23
CA PHE A 108 -2.51 0.12 4.63
C PHE A 108 -3.05 1.50 4.30
N LYS A 109 -2.77 2.45 5.19
CA LYS A 109 -2.99 3.87 4.96
C LYS A 109 -1.87 4.69 5.58
N GLY A 110 -1.32 5.65 4.83
CA GLY A 110 -0.30 6.58 5.32
C GLY A 110 -0.10 7.76 4.39
N ASN A 111 0.86 8.63 4.72
CA ASN A 111 1.28 9.75 3.90
C ASN A 111 2.76 9.62 3.53
N GLN A 112 3.11 10.05 2.31
CA GLN A 112 4.51 10.17 1.88
C GLN A 112 4.86 11.59 1.46
N ILE A 113 6.11 11.99 1.71
CA ILE A 113 6.76 13.18 1.15
C ILE A 113 8.00 12.73 0.39
N ASP A 114 8.08 13.10 -0.89
CA ASP A 114 9.18 12.71 -1.78
C ASP A 114 9.51 11.20 -1.78
N GLY A 115 8.47 10.37 -1.68
CA GLY A 115 8.57 8.90 -1.65
C GLY A 115 8.89 8.28 -0.29
N ASN A 116 8.97 9.07 0.78
CA ASN A 116 9.25 8.58 2.13
C ASN A 116 8.01 8.71 3.02
N LEU A 117 7.69 7.68 3.81
CA LEU A 117 6.60 7.74 4.78
C LEU A 117 6.86 8.81 5.84
N VAL A 118 5.82 9.57 6.17
CA VAL A 118 5.87 10.64 7.18
C VAL A 118 4.62 10.61 8.05
N GLY A 119 4.78 10.94 9.33
CA GLY A 119 3.67 10.98 10.27
C GLY A 119 3.11 9.59 10.55
N THR A 120 1.81 9.51 10.80
CA THR A 120 1.15 8.26 11.17
C THR A 120 0.84 7.41 9.94
N ALA A 121 1.15 6.12 10.01
CA ALA A 121 0.66 5.12 9.08
C ALA A 121 0.03 3.94 9.85
N THR A 122 -1.03 3.37 9.29
CA THR A 122 -1.81 2.31 9.91
C THR A 122 -1.85 1.10 8.99
N HIS A 123 -1.53 -0.07 9.55
CA HIS A 123 -1.73 -1.36 8.91
C HIS A 123 -2.96 -2.05 9.49
N TYR A 124 -3.59 -2.88 8.68
CA TYR A 124 -4.84 -3.56 9.01
C TYR A 124 -4.76 -5.03 8.60
N TYR A 125 -5.35 -5.88 9.43
CA TYR A 125 -5.58 -7.28 9.11
C TYR A 125 -6.58 -7.44 7.96
N ASP A 126 -6.58 -8.59 7.28
CA ASP A 126 -7.53 -8.93 6.22
C ASP A 126 -9.00 -8.78 6.64
N ASN A 127 -9.29 -8.95 7.94
CA ASN A 127 -10.63 -8.77 8.53
C ASN A 127 -11.02 -7.29 8.75
N GLY A 128 -10.14 -6.34 8.39
CA GLY A 128 -10.35 -4.90 8.50
C GLY A 128 -10.04 -4.29 9.86
N LYS A 129 -9.64 -5.09 10.87
CA LYS A 129 -9.21 -4.57 12.18
C LYS A 129 -7.83 -3.93 12.07
N PRO A 130 -7.54 -2.85 12.84
CA PRO A 130 -6.20 -2.30 12.90
C PRO A 130 -5.24 -3.36 13.45
N GLU A 131 -4.03 -3.39 12.90
CA GLU A 131 -2.93 -4.25 13.35
C GLU A 131 -1.86 -3.40 14.04
N THR A 132 -1.35 -2.38 13.34
CA THR A 132 -0.34 -1.47 13.90
C THR A 132 -0.66 -0.03 13.52
N GLU A 133 -0.32 0.87 14.44
CA GLU A 133 -0.12 2.27 14.14
C GLU A 133 1.35 2.62 14.37
N LEU A 134 1.98 3.13 13.32
CA LEU A 134 3.39 3.49 13.30
C LEU A 134 3.52 5.00 13.08
N TYR A 135 4.50 5.61 13.73
CA TYR A 135 4.85 7.01 13.49
C TYR A 135 6.23 7.11 12.85
N TYR A 136 6.31 7.81 11.71
CA TYR A 136 7.52 8.00 10.92
C TYR A 136 8.02 9.43 11.10
N LYS A 137 9.24 9.57 11.64
CA LYS A 137 9.90 10.87 11.84
C LYS A 137 11.42 10.70 11.77
N ASP A 138 12.08 11.58 11.03
CA ASP A 138 13.55 11.65 10.93
C ASP A 138 14.19 10.29 10.57
N ASN A 139 13.59 9.57 9.59
CA ASN A 139 13.97 8.21 9.18
C ASN A 139 13.88 7.13 10.28
N LYS A 140 13.23 7.43 11.40
CA LYS A 140 12.91 6.47 12.46
C LYS A 140 11.44 6.09 12.41
N VAL A 141 11.17 4.87 12.85
CA VAL A 141 9.83 4.30 12.96
C VAL A 141 9.57 4.00 14.42
N PHE A 142 8.43 4.47 14.91
CA PHE A 142 7.99 4.27 16.29
C PHE A 142 6.71 3.45 16.29
N LEU A 143 6.68 2.34 17.03
CA LEU A 143 5.45 1.58 17.24
C LEU A 143 4.56 2.33 18.24
N VAL A 144 3.48 2.93 17.76
CA VAL A 144 2.57 3.71 18.62
C VAL A 144 1.52 2.79 19.22
N ASN A 145 0.84 2.00 18.38
CA ASN A 145 -0.19 1.08 18.83
C ASN A 145 -0.06 -0.26 18.11
N TYR A 146 -0.44 -1.33 18.80
CA TYR A 146 -0.50 -2.69 18.25
C TYR A 146 -1.72 -3.42 18.82
N TRP A 147 -2.47 -4.05 17.93
CA TRP A 147 -3.59 -4.94 18.24
C TRP A 147 -3.28 -6.31 17.67
N ASP A 148 -3.69 -7.37 18.37
CA ASP A 148 -3.64 -8.72 17.80
C ASP A 148 -4.79 -8.97 16.79
N SER A 149 -4.78 -10.13 16.14
CA SER A 149 -5.80 -10.50 15.14
C SER A 149 -7.22 -10.62 15.71
N SER A 150 -7.37 -10.77 17.03
CA SER A 150 -8.66 -10.74 17.72
C SER A 150 -9.18 -9.30 17.89
N GLY A 151 -8.31 -8.30 17.75
CA GLY A 151 -8.58 -6.88 17.97
C GLY A 151 -8.24 -6.42 19.40
N MET A 152 -7.58 -7.27 20.20
CA MET A 152 -7.15 -6.88 21.54
C MET A 152 -5.90 -6.02 21.45
N GLN A 153 -5.97 -4.80 21.93
CA GLN A 153 -4.83 -3.88 21.98
C GLN A 153 -3.80 -4.38 22.99
N GLN A 154 -2.55 -4.48 22.55
CA GLN A 154 -1.42 -4.95 23.37
C GLN A 154 -0.41 -3.81 23.65
N ILE A 155 -0.28 -2.86 22.72
CA ILE A 155 0.56 -1.66 22.86
C ILE A 155 -0.33 -0.42 22.75
N ILE A 156 -0.18 0.50 23.71
CA ILE A 156 -0.91 1.77 23.79
C ILE A 156 0.11 2.91 23.89
N ASN A 157 0.12 3.81 22.91
CA ASN A 157 1.02 4.98 22.88
C ASN A 157 2.51 4.64 23.11
N GLY A 158 2.96 3.51 22.57
CA GLY A 158 4.35 3.06 22.64
C GLY A 158 4.70 2.17 23.83
N ASP A 159 3.76 1.93 24.75
CA ASP A 159 3.98 1.12 25.94
C ASP A 159 3.12 -0.15 25.91
N GLY A 160 3.70 -1.28 26.32
CA GLY A 160 2.96 -2.52 26.53
C GLY A 160 3.77 -3.79 26.26
N ILE A 161 3.06 -4.92 26.17
CA ILE A 161 3.67 -6.23 25.89
C ILE A 161 3.18 -6.73 24.54
N LYS A 162 4.08 -6.80 23.56
CA LYS A 162 3.78 -7.37 22.24
C LYS A 162 3.95 -8.89 22.28
N LYS A 163 3.00 -9.61 21.68
CA LYS A 163 3.01 -11.07 21.52
C LYS A 163 2.73 -11.41 20.06
N PHE A 164 3.61 -12.16 19.41
CA PHE A 164 3.47 -12.49 17.99
C PHE A 164 4.24 -13.77 17.63
N GLN A 165 3.92 -14.37 16.49
CA GLN A 165 4.73 -15.44 15.89
C GLN A 165 5.75 -14.84 14.93
N ASP A 166 6.94 -15.41 14.89
CA ASP A 166 8.06 -14.98 14.05
C ASP A 166 8.94 -16.19 13.68
N TYR A 167 9.95 -15.97 12.84
CA TYR A 167 10.93 -16.98 12.46
C TYR A 167 12.32 -16.60 12.96
N LEU A 168 12.89 -17.45 13.81
CA LEU A 168 14.23 -17.28 14.34
C LEU A 168 15.22 -18.13 13.55
N ASN A 169 16.16 -17.47 12.87
CA ASN A 169 17.28 -18.16 12.25
C ASN A 169 18.36 -18.47 13.30
N LYS A 170 18.77 -19.73 13.36
CA LYS A 170 19.83 -20.23 14.24
C LYS A 170 20.90 -20.89 13.37
N ASN A 171 22.09 -20.30 13.34
CA ASN A 171 23.26 -20.98 12.80
C ASN A 171 23.86 -21.86 13.90
N LYS A 172 23.97 -23.17 13.63
CA LYS A 172 24.65 -24.11 14.52
C LYS A 172 25.64 -24.93 13.71
N ASN A 173 26.93 -24.74 13.98
CA ASN A 173 28.04 -25.47 13.33
C ASN A 173 28.00 -25.39 11.80
N GLY A 174 27.63 -24.24 11.23
CA GLY A 174 27.55 -24.04 9.78
C GLY A 174 26.24 -24.48 9.13
N ASN A 175 25.29 -25.02 9.90
CA ASN A 175 23.94 -25.31 9.43
C ASN A 175 22.98 -24.21 9.89
N ASP A 176 22.34 -23.56 8.93
CA ASP A 176 21.25 -22.62 9.20
C ASP A 176 19.94 -23.38 9.37
N THR A 177 19.31 -23.20 10.53
CA THR A 177 17.98 -23.71 10.82
C THR A 177 17.05 -22.55 11.10
N THR A 178 15.89 -22.53 10.47
CA THR A 178 14.82 -21.58 10.77
C THR A 178 13.82 -22.23 11.73
N ILE A 179 13.57 -21.59 12.86
CA ILE A 179 12.66 -22.07 13.90
C ILE A 179 11.45 -21.14 13.96
N ASN A 180 10.25 -21.70 13.86
CA ASN A 180 9.02 -20.95 14.13
C ASN A 180 8.92 -20.69 15.64
N VAL A 181 8.84 -19.42 16.02
CA VAL A 181 8.86 -18.99 17.42
C VAL A 181 7.66 -18.12 17.77
N PHE A 182 7.18 -18.28 19.01
CA PHE A 182 6.30 -17.31 19.65
C PHE A 182 7.15 -16.35 20.49
N VAL A 183 7.00 -15.06 20.26
CA VAL A 183 7.82 -14.00 20.85
C VAL A 183 6.96 -13.17 21.80
N VAL A 184 7.51 -12.87 22.98
CA VAL A 184 6.91 -11.96 23.96
C VAL A 184 7.94 -10.91 24.34
N GLY A 185 7.57 -9.64 24.25
CA GLY A 185 8.49 -8.54 24.44
C GLY A 185 7.84 -7.28 24.97
N ILE A 186 8.59 -6.48 25.72
CA ILE A 186 8.11 -5.21 26.27
C ILE A 186 8.52 -4.09 25.32
N TYR A 187 7.56 -3.22 25.02
CA TYR A 187 7.81 -1.90 24.46
C TYR A 187 7.67 -0.85 25.55
N LYS A 188 8.57 0.13 25.51
CA LYS A 188 8.47 1.36 26.27
C LYS A 188 8.89 2.52 25.41
N ASP A 189 8.11 3.60 25.42
CA ASP A 189 8.34 4.79 24.58
C ASP A 189 8.54 4.43 23.10
N SER A 190 7.75 3.45 22.61
CA SER A 190 7.77 2.90 21.25
C SER A 190 9.02 2.08 20.86
N LEU A 191 9.92 1.78 21.80
CA LEU A 191 11.16 1.04 21.58
C LEU A 191 11.15 -0.30 22.33
N HIS A 192 11.87 -1.30 21.82
CA HIS A 192 12.12 -2.55 22.52
C HIS A 192 12.84 -2.25 23.83
N ASN A 193 12.31 -2.77 24.93
CA ASN A 193 12.86 -2.57 26.26
C ASN A 193 12.72 -3.85 27.10
N GLY A 194 13.59 -4.01 28.08
CA GLY A 194 13.59 -5.14 29.00
C GLY A 194 13.71 -6.50 28.32
N LEU A 195 13.19 -7.53 28.99
CA LEU A 195 13.38 -8.92 28.61
C LEU A 195 12.40 -9.37 27.53
N TRP A 196 12.95 -9.85 26.42
CA TRP A 196 12.28 -10.48 25.30
C TRP A 196 12.54 -11.98 25.29
N LYS A 197 11.47 -12.76 25.15
CA LYS A 197 11.52 -14.23 25.23
C LYS A 197 10.98 -14.86 23.96
N TYR A 198 11.69 -15.87 23.49
CA TYR A 198 11.38 -16.60 22.26
C TYR A 198 11.14 -18.07 22.58
N TYR A 199 9.95 -18.56 22.27
CA TYR A 199 9.51 -19.93 22.57
C TYR A 199 9.33 -20.69 21.27
N ASN A 200 9.74 -21.96 21.21
CA ASN A 200 9.42 -22.83 20.07
C ASN A 200 7.90 -23.00 19.97
N VAL A 201 7.32 -22.78 18.79
CA VAL A 201 5.87 -22.95 18.63
C VAL A 201 5.43 -24.41 18.81
N THR A 202 6.28 -25.38 18.49
CA THR A 202 5.94 -26.81 18.50
C THR A 202 5.89 -27.40 19.91
N ASP A 203 6.88 -27.09 20.75
CA ASP A 203 7.01 -27.70 22.09
C ASP A 203 6.98 -26.68 23.24
N ASN A 204 6.76 -25.40 22.93
CA ASN A 204 6.66 -24.28 23.89
C ASN A 204 7.91 -24.09 24.77
N LYS A 205 9.06 -24.66 24.41
CA LYS A 205 10.31 -24.45 25.15
C LYS A 205 10.90 -23.08 24.84
N LEU A 206 11.37 -22.40 25.88
CA LEU A 206 12.16 -21.19 25.74
C LEU A 206 13.47 -21.52 25.00
N ILE A 207 13.75 -20.78 23.93
CA ILE A 207 14.93 -20.96 23.08
C ILE A 207 15.94 -19.85 23.31
N LEU A 208 15.45 -18.62 23.48
CA LEU A 208 16.26 -17.42 23.50
C LEU A 208 15.65 -16.39 24.43
N GLU A 209 16.52 -15.70 25.16
CA GLU A 209 16.21 -14.48 25.88
C GLU A 209 17.11 -13.36 25.37
N ARG A 210 16.53 -12.18 25.15
CA ARG A 210 17.26 -10.94 24.82
C ARG A 210 16.84 -9.85 25.77
N ASP A 211 17.79 -9.15 26.35
CA ASP A 211 17.49 -7.92 27.10
C ASP A 211 17.72 -6.72 26.21
N PHE A 212 16.76 -5.79 26.17
CA PHE A 212 16.80 -4.60 25.35
C PHE A 212 16.81 -3.33 26.19
N LYS A 213 17.53 -2.33 25.72
CA LYS A 213 17.42 -0.95 26.21
C LYS A 213 17.33 -0.01 25.02
N ASP A 214 16.12 0.52 24.80
CA ASP A 214 15.83 1.52 23.79
C ASP A 214 16.31 1.04 22.39
N ASP A 215 15.79 -0.12 21.97
CA ASP A 215 16.14 -0.90 20.75
C ASP A 215 17.54 -1.54 20.71
N LYS A 216 18.41 -1.29 21.70
CA LYS A 216 19.74 -1.92 21.75
C LYS A 216 19.70 -3.21 22.53
N ILE A 217 20.23 -4.29 21.95
CA ILE A 217 20.45 -5.54 22.68
C ILE A 217 21.57 -5.32 23.71
N ILE A 218 21.25 -5.55 24.98
CA ILE A 218 22.17 -5.47 26.12
C ILE A 218 22.75 -6.85 26.44
N SER A 219 21.93 -7.89 26.34
CA SER A 219 22.39 -9.27 26.47
C SER A 219 21.55 -10.23 25.64
N GLU A 220 22.14 -11.37 25.28
CA GLU A 220 21.48 -12.45 24.56
C GLU A 220 21.89 -13.79 25.17
N ILE A 221 20.92 -14.64 25.51
CA ILE A 221 21.14 -15.94 26.15
C ILE A 221 20.31 -17.01 25.44
N TRP A 222 20.98 -17.95 24.78
CA TRP A 222 20.36 -19.16 24.22
C TRP A 222 20.17 -20.22 25.29
N LYS A 223 19.05 -20.95 25.23
CA LYS A 223 18.73 -22.08 26.12
C LYS A 223 18.95 -23.43 25.43
#